data_AF-A0A5R9EHX4-F1
#
_entry.id   AF-A0A5R9EHX4-F1
#
_cell.length_a   1.000
_cell.length_b   1.000
_cell.length_c   1.000
_cell.angle_alpha   90.00
_cell.angle_beta   90.00
_cell.angle_gamma   90.00
#
_symmetry.space_group_name_H-M   'P 1'
#
loop_
_entity.id
_entity.type
_entity.pdbx_description
1 polymer ?
#
loop_
_entity_poly.entity_id
_entity_poly.type
_entity_poly.pdbx_seq_one_letter_code
_entity_poly.pdbx_strand_id
1 'polypeptide(L)'
;MTTAEGWTGAVRARLGLGRLLPLGTAEDGAWLAERAAEPVLRRAAGEVPGVVPGTIRTGLADPGSAGTPAVPPPPAALPPGPLRIEAEFAAAGAVPLPELAELLHTALFTAARERLGLAVAVVDLRVTALLDGPPETPEAPMPGPAGASVASRPAASGPREPEGADAARPTDSPREPEHPAAAEAKDAAGDGKPRGEAGSGEPRGVITAAAAAVPGVARLTRTLGAAVRADESSVRVECATAPGHPPVEVARAVRAAVTSVLPSPLPVTVLVTEVGPGG
;
A
#
# COMPACT_ATOMS: atom_id res chain seq x y z
N MET A 1 24.61 -8.18 0.51
CA MET A 1 23.18 -7.80 0.57
C MET A 1 22.46 -8.97 1.20
N THR A 2 21.93 -8.78 2.39
CA THR A 2 21.41 -9.89 3.23
C THR A 2 19.89 -9.85 3.32
N THR A 3 19.29 -11.00 3.64
CA THR A 3 17.82 -11.19 3.67
C THR A 3 17.09 -10.22 4.60
N ALA A 4 17.74 -9.72 5.65
CA ALA A 4 17.19 -8.72 6.57
C ALA A 4 16.85 -7.37 5.88
N GLU A 5 17.68 -6.92 4.93
CA GLU A 5 17.45 -5.67 4.19
C GLU A 5 16.23 -5.82 3.27
N GLY A 6 16.16 -6.94 2.54
CA GLY A 6 15.03 -7.29 1.67
C GLY A 6 13.72 -7.45 2.45
N TRP A 7 13.75 -8.10 3.61
CA TRP A 7 12.61 -8.23 4.52
C TRP A 7 12.12 -6.86 5.00
N THR A 8 13.04 -6.01 5.47
CA THR A 8 12.69 -4.67 5.99
C THR A 8 12.14 -3.76 4.89
N GLY A 9 12.68 -3.86 3.66
CA GLY A 9 12.12 -3.21 2.47
C GLY A 9 10.72 -3.70 2.14
N ALA A 10 10.50 -5.02 2.13
CA ALA A 10 9.18 -5.62 1.87
C ALA A 10 8.14 -5.23 2.93
N VAL A 11 8.50 -5.22 4.22
CA VAL A 11 7.61 -4.77 5.31
C VAL A 11 7.32 -3.27 5.20
N ARG A 12 8.29 -2.43 4.80
CA ARG A 12 8.06 -1.00 4.57
C ARG A 12 7.15 -0.75 3.37
N ALA A 13 7.32 -1.49 2.27
CA ALA A 13 6.41 -1.46 1.12
C ALA A 13 5.00 -1.94 1.49
N ARG A 14 4.90 -2.98 2.33
CA ARG A 14 3.65 -3.53 2.87
C ARG A 14 2.86 -2.49 3.67
N LEU A 15 3.52 -1.84 4.64
CA LEU A 15 2.92 -0.78 5.45
C LEU A 15 2.59 0.45 4.60
N GLY A 16 3.39 0.73 3.56
CA GLY A 16 3.17 1.82 2.61
C GLY A 16 1.98 1.65 1.65
N LEU A 17 1.27 0.52 1.66
CA LEU A 17 0.03 0.32 0.88
C LEU A 17 -1.25 0.68 1.67
N GLY A 18 -1.19 0.74 3.00
CA GLY A 18 -2.36 0.86 3.86
C GLY A 18 -3.20 -0.43 3.89
N ARG A 19 -4.51 -0.31 4.12
CA ARG A 19 -5.47 -1.43 4.01
C ARG A 19 -5.63 -1.84 2.55
N LEU A 20 -6.00 -3.10 2.29
CA LEU A 20 -6.41 -3.53 0.95
C LEU A 20 -7.95 -3.61 0.90
N LEU A 21 -8.55 -2.67 0.17
CA LEU A 21 -10.00 -2.47 0.04
C LEU A 21 -10.56 -3.40 -1.04
N PRO A 22 -11.70 -4.08 -0.85
CA PRO A 22 -12.36 -4.84 -1.93
C PRO A 22 -12.80 -3.93 -3.08
N LEU A 23 -12.54 -4.34 -4.32
CA LEU A 23 -13.06 -3.75 -5.55
C LEU A 23 -14.21 -4.59 -6.09
N GLY A 24 -15.33 -3.96 -6.43
CA GLY A 24 -16.50 -4.67 -6.97
C GLY A 24 -17.15 -5.61 -5.96
N THR A 25 -17.38 -6.87 -6.35
CA THR A 25 -18.07 -7.89 -5.54
C THR A 25 -17.09 -8.91 -4.95
N ALA A 26 -17.59 -9.80 -4.08
CA ALA A 26 -16.82 -10.93 -3.55
C ALA A 26 -16.29 -11.89 -4.63
N GLU A 27 -16.90 -11.91 -5.82
CA GLU A 27 -16.55 -12.79 -6.95
C GLU A 27 -15.46 -12.21 -7.86
N ASP A 28 -15.27 -10.89 -7.84
CA ASP A 28 -14.30 -10.19 -8.69
C ASP A 28 -12.85 -10.50 -8.33
N GLY A 29 -12.60 -10.94 -7.08
CA GLY A 29 -11.25 -11.28 -6.60
C GLY A 29 -10.25 -10.13 -6.65
N ALA A 30 -10.76 -8.90 -6.57
CA ALA A 30 -10.02 -7.67 -6.81
C ALA A 30 -9.90 -6.84 -5.53
N TRP A 31 -8.70 -6.28 -5.30
CA TRP A 31 -8.44 -5.37 -4.20
C TRP A 31 -7.68 -4.12 -4.66
N LEU A 32 -7.97 -2.98 -4.03
CA LEU A 32 -7.30 -1.70 -4.19
C LEU A 32 -6.52 -1.36 -2.93
N ALA A 33 -5.27 -0.91 -3.05
CA ALA A 33 -4.54 -0.36 -1.91
C ALA A 33 -5.17 0.98 -1.45
N GLU A 34 -5.40 1.16 -0.16
CA GLU A 34 -5.91 2.41 0.44
C GLU A 34 -5.03 3.61 0.03
N ARG A 35 -3.71 3.41 -0.03
CA ARG A 35 -2.73 4.42 -0.47
C ARG A 35 -2.81 4.76 -1.98
N ALA A 36 -3.58 3.99 -2.77
CA ALA A 36 -3.91 4.30 -4.17
C ALA A 36 -5.29 4.98 -4.31
N ALA A 37 -6.22 4.74 -3.38
CA ALA A 37 -7.49 5.47 -3.31
C ALA A 37 -7.31 6.90 -2.77
N GLU A 38 -6.47 7.08 -1.75
CA GLU A 38 -6.30 8.35 -1.02
C GLU A 38 -5.99 9.57 -1.92
N PRO A 39 -5.11 9.50 -2.94
CA PRO A 39 -4.85 10.63 -3.83
C PRO A 39 -6.06 11.03 -4.69
N VAL A 40 -6.86 10.06 -5.13
CA VAL A 40 -8.06 10.29 -5.96
C VAL A 40 -9.18 10.92 -5.13
N LEU A 41 -9.38 10.44 -3.90
CA LEU A 41 -10.35 11.01 -2.95
C LEU A 41 -9.92 12.41 -2.47
N ARG A 42 -8.63 12.63 -2.17
CA ARG A 42 -8.11 13.97 -1.80
C ARG A 42 -8.27 14.96 -2.95
N ARG A 43 -8.03 14.55 -4.20
CA ARG A 43 -8.26 15.40 -5.37
C ARG A 43 -9.75 15.78 -5.48
N ALA A 44 -10.67 14.81 -5.41
CA ALA A 44 -12.11 15.08 -5.47
C ALA A 44 -12.60 16.01 -4.33
N ALA A 45 -12.04 15.88 -3.12
CA ALA A 45 -12.33 16.79 -2.02
C ALA A 45 -11.78 18.22 -2.25
N GLY A 46 -10.59 18.35 -2.85
CA GLY A 46 -10.00 19.65 -3.23
C GLY A 46 -10.62 20.28 -4.48
N GLU A 47 -11.45 19.55 -5.22
CA GLU A 47 -12.27 20.06 -6.33
C GLU A 47 -13.55 20.79 -5.80
N VAL A 48 -13.84 20.73 -4.49
CA VAL A 48 -14.96 21.44 -3.84
C VAL A 48 -14.52 22.82 -3.30
N PRO A 49 -15.09 23.95 -3.78
CA PRO A 49 -14.73 25.28 -3.30
C PRO A 49 -14.97 25.46 -1.78
N GLY A 50 -13.98 25.98 -1.07
CA GLY A 50 -14.04 26.17 0.38
C GLY A 50 -13.67 24.95 1.22
N VAL A 51 -13.35 23.80 0.62
CA VAL A 51 -12.83 22.62 1.34
C VAL A 51 -11.30 22.63 1.33
N VAL A 52 -10.69 22.50 2.51
CA VAL A 52 -9.27 22.15 2.66
C VAL A 52 -9.19 20.70 3.19
N PRO A 53 -8.90 19.70 2.32
CA PRO A 53 -8.96 18.29 2.71
C PRO A 53 -7.78 17.88 3.59
N GLY A 54 -8.10 17.29 4.75
CA GLY A 54 -7.13 16.80 5.74
C GLY A 54 -6.79 15.32 5.55
N THR A 55 -7.00 14.53 6.61
CA THR A 55 -6.84 13.07 6.53
C THR A 55 -8.06 12.45 5.86
N ILE A 56 -7.82 11.43 5.03
CA ILE A 56 -8.87 10.60 4.43
C ILE A 56 -8.48 9.13 4.66
N ARG A 57 -9.45 8.33 5.09
CA ARG A 57 -9.32 6.89 5.35
C ARG A 57 -10.46 6.13 4.72
N THR A 58 -10.25 4.83 4.49
CA THR A 58 -11.33 3.95 4.03
C THR A 58 -11.30 2.63 4.77
N GLY A 59 -12.42 2.30 5.39
CA GLY A 59 -12.63 1.08 6.16
C GLY A 59 -13.86 0.31 5.68
N LEU A 60 -14.10 -0.81 6.33
CA LEU A 60 -15.34 -1.56 6.20
C LEU A 60 -16.42 -0.88 7.07
N ALA A 61 -17.60 -0.63 6.52
CA ALA A 61 -18.67 0.11 7.22
C ALA A 61 -19.29 -0.70 8.36
N ASP A 62 -19.44 -2.01 8.17
CA ASP A 62 -19.80 -2.96 9.22
C ASP A 62 -18.96 -4.25 9.08
N PRO A 63 -18.12 -4.61 10.07
CA PRO A 63 -17.38 -5.87 10.07
C PRO A 63 -18.25 -7.11 10.36
N GLY A 64 -19.49 -6.95 10.86
CA GLY A 64 -20.46 -8.03 11.05
C GLY A 64 -21.06 -8.51 9.73
N SER A 65 -21.37 -7.58 8.82
CA SER A 65 -21.89 -7.84 7.47
C SER A 65 -20.81 -8.19 6.42
N ALA A 66 -19.66 -8.67 6.86
CA ALA A 66 -18.56 -9.08 6.00
C ALA A 66 -18.89 -10.37 5.21
N GLY A 67 -18.80 -10.31 3.88
CA GLY A 67 -18.92 -11.49 3.02
C GLY A 67 -17.63 -12.32 2.96
N THR A 68 -17.75 -13.60 2.62
CA THR A 68 -16.60 -14.47 2.34
C THR A 68 -16.05 -14.17 0.94
N PRO A 69 -14.73 -13.92 0.76
CA PRO A 69 -14.10 -13.81 -0.56
C PRO A 69 -14.25 -15.10 -1.39
N ALA A 70 -14.55 -15.00 -2.69
CA ALA A 70 -14.61 -16.16 -3.58
C ALA A 70 -13.23 -16.68 -4.04
N VAL A 71 -12.16 -15.93 -3.77
CA VAL A 71 -10.75 -16.30 -4.05
C VAL A 71 -9.90 -16.08 -2.79
N PRO A 72 -8.77 -16.77 -2.61
CA PRO A 72 -7.89 -16.58 -1.47
C PRO A 72 -7.47 -15.10 -1.32
N PRO A 73 -7.84 -14.43 -0.22
CA PRO A 73 -7.57 -13.01 -0.05
C PRO A 73 -6.07 -12.77 0.18
N PRO A 74 -5.47 -11.72 -0.40
CA PRO A 74 -4.11 -11.33 -0.05
C PRO A 74 -4.09 -10.92 1.44
N PRO A 75 -3.06 -11.26 2.24
CA PRO A 75 -3.08 -10.89 3.65
C PRO A 75 -3.13 -9.36 3.79
N ALA A 76 -3.82 -8.85 4.81
CA ALA A 76 -4.24 -7.44 4.96
C ALA A 76 -5.35 -6.94 3.99
N ALA A 77 -5.99 -7.86 3.24
CA ALA A 77 -7.34 -7.66 2.71
C ALA A 77 -8.35 -7.37 3.82
N LEU A 78 -9.20 -6.37 3.59
CA LEU A 78 -10.54 -6.36 4.16
C LEU A 78 -11.40 -7.40 3.41
N PRO A 79 -12.33 -8.09 4.10
CA PRO A 79 -13.31 -8.93 3.44
C PRO A 79 -14.26 -8.07 2.57
N PRO A 80 -14.86 -8.64 1.51
CA PRO A 80 -15.84 -7.93 0.68
C PRO A 80 -17.06 -7.52 1.50
N GLY A 81 -17.46 -6.26 1.37
CA GLY A 81 -18.59 -5.67 2.08
C GLY A 81 -18.68 -4.16 1.85
N PRO A 82 -19.73 -3.50 2.36
CA PRO A 82 -19.93 -2.07 2.20
C PRO A 82 -18.80 -1.28 2.88
N LEU A 83 -18.26 -0.28 2.18
CA LEU A 83 -17.16 0.55 2.68
C LEU A 83 -17.63 1.87 3.28
N ARG A 84 -16.86 2.36 4.24
CA ARG A 84 -17.01 3.65 4.92
C ARG A 84 -15.79 4.51 4.61
N ILE A 85 -16.01 5.70 4.06
CA ILE A 85 -14.98 6.73 3.97
C ILE A 85 -15.05 7.58 5.23
N GLU A 86 -13.90 7.92 5.80
CA GLU A 86 -13.79 8.92 6.86
C GLU A 86 -12.91 10.05 6.33
N ALA A 87 -13.41 11.28 6.33
CA ALA A 87 -12.71 12.44 5.78
C ALA A 87 -12.74 13.63 6.73
N GLU A 88 -11.56 14.13 7.08
CA GLU A 88 -11.37 15.38 7.80
C GLU A 88 -11.22 16.54 6.83
N PHE A 89 -11.81 17.69 7.14
CA PHE A 89 -11.64 18.91 6.36
C PHE A 89 -11.69 20.17 7.22
N ALA A 90 -10.97 21.22 6.82
CA ALA A 90 -11.24 22.56 7.28
C ALA A 90 -12.14 23.27 6.25
N ALA A 91 -13.09 24.06 6.75
CA ALA A 91 -14.01 24.86 5.94
C ALA A 91 -13.48 26.30 5.83
N ALA A 92 -13.43 26.84 4.61
CA ALA A 92 -12.95 28.19 4.34
C ALA A 92 -14.01 29.05 3.63
N GLY A 93 -14.19 30.29 4.12
CA GLY A 93 -15.13 31.25 3.54
C GLY A 93 -16.58 31.11 4.02
N ALA A 94 -17.51 31.77 3.32
CA ALA A 94 -18.86 32.07 3.82
C ALA A 94 -19.96 31.04 3.47
N VAL A 95 -19.61 29.88 2.91
CA VAL A 95 -20.60 28.82 2.58
C VAL A 95 -21.10 28.16 3.88
N PRO A 96 -22.42 27.96 4.08
CA PRO A 96 -22.94 27.25 5.25
C PRO A 96 -22.34 25.85 5.38
N LEU A 97 -21.87 25.49 6.58
CA LEU A 97 -21.23 24.18 6.83
C LEU A 97 -22.05 22.95 6.38
N PRO A 98 -23.39 22.90 6.52
CA PRO A 98 -24.17 21.78 6.01
C PRO A 98 -24.13 21.67 4.47
N GLU A 99 -24.18 22.80 3.76
CA GLU A 99 -24.13 22.83 2.30
C GLU A 99 -22.74 22.42 1.79
N LEU A 100 -21.68 22.91 2.44
CA LEU A 100 -20.31 22.49 2.15
C LEU A 100 -20.08 21.00 2.44
N ALA A 101 -20.70 20.46 3.50
CA ALA A 101 -20.64 19.04 3.84
C ALA A 101 -21.39 18.17 2.82
N GLU A 102 -22.58 18.55 2.35
CA GLU A 102 -23.31 17.82 1.31
C GLU A 102 -22.57 17.82 -0.04
N LEU A 103 -21.94 18.95 -0.41
CA LEU A 103 -21.07 19.04 -1.59
C LEU A 103 -19.86 18.09 -1.48
N LEU A 104 -19.18 18.08 -0.33
CA LEU A 104 -18.03 17.20 -0.07
C LEU A 104 -18.43 15.71 0.01
N HIS A 105 -19.55 15.40 0.66
CA HIS A 105 -20.13 14.05 0.73
C HIS A 105 -20.41 13.53 -0.69
N THR A 106 -21.07 14.33 -1.51
CA THR A 106 -21.37 14.01 -2.91
C THR A 106 -20.09 13.81 -3.73
N ALA A 107 -19.12 14.73 -3.65
CA ALA A 107 -17.86 14.63 -4.40
C ALA A 107 -17.07 13.36 -4.05
N LEU A 108 -16.95 13.02 -2.75
CA LEU A 108 -16.27 11.81 -2.29
C LEU A 108 -17.01 10.53 -2.70
N PHE A 109 -18.35 10.50 -2.56
CA PHE A 109 -19.17 9.34 -2.92
C PHE A 109 -19.12 9.06 -4.44
N THR A 110 -19.29 10.09 -5.26
CA THR A 110 -19.18 10.01 -6.73
C THR A 110 -17.78 9.57 -7.14
N ALA A 111 -16.72 10.19 -6.61
CA ALA A 111 -15.34 9.78 -6.92
C ALA A 111 -15.04 8.33 -6.53
N ALA A 112 -15.52 7.87 -5.37
CA ALA A 112 -15.32 6.49 -4.94
C ALA A 112 -16.03 5.47 -5.84
N ARG A 113 -17.24 5.77 -6.31
CA ARG A 113 -18.02 4.86 -7.17
C ARG A 113 -17.57 4.90 -8.62
N GLU A 114 -17.41 6.08 -9.21
CA GLU A 114 -17.16 6.25 -10.64
C GLU A 114 -15.67 6.21 -11.01
N ARG A 115 -14.79 6.83 -10.20
CA ARG A 115 -13.34 6.89 -10.48
C ARG A 115 -12.58 5.68 -9.91
N LEU A 116 -13.09 5.04 -8.84
CA LEU A 116 -12.43 3.92 -8.17
C LEU A 116 -13.17 2.57 -8.24
N GLY A 117 -14.51 2.55 -8.40
CA GLY A 117 -15.29 1.32 -8.37
C GLY A 117 -15.47 0.70 -6.97
N LEU A 118 -15.39 1.52 -5.92
CA LEU A 118 -15.54 1.09 -4.52
C LEU A 118 -17.02 1.05 -4.10
N ALA A 119 -17.40 -0.02 -3.40
CA ALA A 119 -18.74 -0.21 -2.86
C ALA A 119 -18.98 0.59 -1.56
N VAL A 120 -18.87 1.92 -1.63
CA VAL A 120 -19.10 2.82 -0.49
C VAL A 120 -20.60 2.90 -0.16
N ALA A 121 -20.91 2.80 1.13
CA ALA A 121 -22.25 2.94 1.71
C ALA A 121 -22.38 4.14 2.67
N VAL A 122 -21.28 4.62 3.26
CA VAL A 122 -21.28 5.74 4.21
C VAL A 122 -20.04 6.63 3.98
N VAL A 123 -20.19 7.95 4.10
CA VAL A 123 -19.07 8.91 4.13
C VAL A 123 -19.22 9.78 5.38
N ASP A 124 -18.37 9.54 6.39
CA ASP A 124 -18.33 10.33 7.61
C ASP A 124 -17.42 11.55 7.41
N LEU A 125 -17.97 12.74 7.61
CA LEU A 125 -17.25 14.00 7.49
C LEU A 125 -16.98 14.64 8.85
N ARG A 126 -15.75 15.09 9.07
CA ARG A 126 -15.33 15.78 10.29
C ARG A 126 -14.73 17.15 9.97
N VAL A 127 -15.40 18.20 10.41
CA VAL A 127 -14.82 19.56 10.42
C VAL A 127 -13.70 19.62 11.45
N THR A 128 -12.50 20.04 11.05
CA THR A 128 -11.33 20.18 11.93
C THR A 128 -10.98 21.63 12.23
N ALA A 129 -11.30 22.57 11.33
CA ALA A 129 -11.17 24.01 11.56
C ALA A 129 -12.17 24.80 10.69
N LEU A 130 -12.40 26.05 11.10
CA LEU A 130 -13.09 27.08 10.33
C LEU A 130 -12.06 28.17 10.00
N LEU A 131 -12.03 28.63 8.74
CA LEU A 131 -11.03 29.56 8.22
C LEU A 131 -11.72 30.78 7.58
N ASP A 132 -11.38 31.98 8.05
CA ASP A 132 -11.95 33.24 7.54
C ASP A 132 -11.52 33.58 6.09
N GLY A 133 -10.53 32.84 5.56
CA GLY A 133 -10.10 32.88 4.16
C GLY A 133 -9.47 31.55 3.74
N PRO A 134 -9.16 31.37 2.44
CA PRO A 134 -8.36 30.22 2.01
C PRO A 134 -6.98 30.25 2.71
N PRO A 135 -6.40 29.09 3.06
CA PRO A 135 -5.08 29.07 3.68
C PRO A 135 -4.06 29.68 2.73
N GLU A 136 -3.30 30.68 3.20
CA GLU A 136 -2.15 31.18 2.48
C GLU A 136 -1.19 30.01 2.21
N THR A 137 -0.98 29.70 0.94
CA THR A 137 0.07 28.74 0.55
C THR A 137 1.38 29.32 1.05
N PRO A 138 2.18 28.60 1.88
CA PRO A 138 3.43 29.14 2.40
C PRO A 138 4.33 29.54 1.23
N GLU A 139 4.47 30.85 1.01
CA GLU A 139 5.15 31.36 -0.18
C GLU A 139 6.61 30.93 -0.11
N ALA A 140 7.01 30.08 -1.05
CA ALA A 140 8.35 29.52 -1.07
C ALA A 140 9.35 30.69 -1.15
N PRO A 141 10.30 30.84 -0.18
CA PRO A 141 11.09 32.06 -0.08
C PRO A 141 11.77 32.39 -1.41
N MET A 142 11.37 33.52 -2.02
CA MET A 142 11.93 33.91 -3.30
C MET A 142 13.46 34.01 -3.18
N PRO A 143 14.23 33.36 -4.08
CA PRO A 143 15.68 33.44 -4.04
C PRO A 143 16.12 34.86 -4.40
N GLY A 144 16.40 35.66 -3.36
CA GLY A 144 16.92 37.02 -3.52
C GLY A 144 18.24 37.02 -4.32
N PRO A 145 18.52 38.10 -5.08
CA PRO A 145 19.70 38.17 -5.93
C PRO A 145 20.99 38.03 -5.11
N ALA A 146 21.98 37.35 -5.68
CA ALA A 146 23.11 36.80 -4.94
C ALA A 146 23.98 37.84 -4.21
N GLY A 147 24.16 37.64 -2.90
CA GLY A 147 25.22 38.25 -2.11
C GLY A 147 26.56 37.50 -2.29
N ALA A 148 27.67 38.22 -2.30
CA ALA A 148 28.98 37.69 -2.69
C ALA A 148 29.63 36.75 -1.65
N SER A 149 30.51 35.88 -2.15
CA SER A 149 31.38 34.99 -1.37
C SER A 149 32.35 35.75 -0.46
N VAL A 150 32.54 35.26 0.76
CA VAL A 150 33.87 35.20 1.41
C VAL A 150 33.98 33.92 2.25
N ALA A 151 35.04 33.15 2.03
CA ALA A 151 35.33 31.93 2.79
C ALA A 151 36.25 32.22 3.98
N SER A 152 36.04 31.55 5.12
CA SER A 152 37.06 31.41 6.17
C SER A 152 36.83 30.23 7.12
N ARG A 153 37.69 29.21 6.95
CA ARG A 153 38.18 28.20 7.92
C ARG A 153 39.66 27.96 7.53
N PRO A 154 40.53 27.36 8.38
CA PRO A 154 40.26 26.75 9.69
C PRO A 154 41.25 27.12 10.83
N ALA A 155 40.90 26.74 12.07
CA ALA A 155 41.81 26.14 13.06
C ALA A 155 40.94 25.21 13.95
N ALA A 156 41.25 23.96 14.32
CA ALA A 156 42.49 23.18 14.49
C ALA A 156 43.07 23.21 15.93
N SER A 157 42.64 22.25 16.76
CA SER A 157 43.41 21.68 17.88
C SER A 157 42.80 20.34 18.34
N GLY A 158 43.63 19.47 18.91
CA GLY A 158 43.35 18.05 19.18
C GLY A 158 43.03 17.67 20.64
N PRO A 159 43.17 16.38 21.01
CA PRO A 159 42.35 15.73 22.04
C PRO A 159 42.97 15.70 23.45
N ARG A 160 42.12 15.40 24.45
CA ARG A 160 42.52 14.92 25.78
C ARG A 160 41.49 13.93 26.39
N GLU A 161 41.97 12.73 26.65
CA GLU A 161 41.61 11.85 27.78
C GLU A 161 42.77 11.95 28.82
N PRO A 162 42.79 11.33 30.02
CA PRO A 162 41.99 10.17 30.50
C PRO A 162 41.54 10.25 32.00
N GLU A 163 41.23 9.07 32.57
CA GLU A 163 41.05 8.73 34.02
C GLU A 163 39.79 9.27 34.74
N GLY A 164 39.18 8.56 35.70
CA GLY A 164 39.49 7.22 36.25
C GLY A 164 38.46 6.75 37.32
N ALA A 165 38.83 5.72 38.09
CA ALA A 165 38.04 4.93 39.08
C ALA A 165 37.01 3.92 38.50
N ASP A 166 36.76 2.69 39.00
CA ASP A 166 37.27 1.75 40.03
C ASP A 166 36.12 1.17 40.89
N ALA A 167 36.26 -0.08 41.34
CA ALA A 167 35.36 -0.86 42.22
C ALA A 167 33.94 -1.21 41.65
N ALA A 168 33.32 -2.38 41.90
CA ALA A 168 33.73 -3.61 42.61
C ALA A 168 33.00 -4.89 42.08
N ARG A 169 33.44 -6.06 42.54
CA ARG A 169 32.73 -7.38 42.57
C ARG A 169 32.11 -7.60 43.97
N PRO A 170 31.31 -8.65 44.27
CA PRO A 170 30.77 -9.77 43.45
C PRO A 170 29.24 -9.61 43.26
N THR A 171 28.26 -10.53 43.38
CA THR A 171 28.05 -11.98 43.72
C THR A 171 26.60 -12.33 43.24
N ASP A 172 26.08 -13.56 43.04
CA ASP A 172 26.60 -14.95 43.03
C ASP A 172 25.64 -15.87 42.19
N SER A 173 25.88 -17.19 42.19
CA SER A 173 25.00 -18.28 41.67
C SER A 173 24.10 -18.89 42.78
N PRO A 174 23.24 -19.93 42.57
CA PRO A 174 22.92 -20.71 41.36
C PRO A 174 21.40 -20.95 41.12
N ARG A 175 21.03 -21.69 40.04
CA ARG A 175 20.46 -23.07 40.10
C ARG A 175 20.08 -23.62 38.70
N GLU A 176 20.33 -24.91 38.47
CA GLU A 176 19.80 -25.69 37.34
C GLU A 176 18.34 -26.13 37.56
N PRO A 177 17.69 -26.69 36.52
CA PRO A 177 17.49 -28.15 36.57
C PRO A 177 17.86 -28.88 35.26
N GLU A 178 18.15 -30.19 35.38
CA GLU A 178 18.66 -31.04 34.29
C GLU A 178 17.57 -31.89 33.60
N HIS A 179 17.73 -32.08 32.27
CA HIS A 179 17.55 -33.35 31.51
C HIS A 179 16.18 -34.08 31.49
N PRO A 180 15.94 -35.11 30.61
CA PRO A 180 16.90 -35.89 29.81
C PRO A 180 16.61 -36.16 28.31
N ALA A 181 17.73 -36.39 27.59
CA ALA A 181 18.02 -37.39 26.55
C ALA A 181 16.99 -37.85 25.48
N ALA A 182 17.34 -37.62 24.21
CA ALA A 182 17.53 -38.64 23.14
C ALA A 182 18.28 -37.98 21.95
N ALA A 183 19.57 -38.25 21.74
CA ALA A 183 20.18 -39.41 21.06
C ALA A 183 20.38 -39.20 19.54
N GLU A 184 21.61 -39.43 19.05
CA GLU A 184 22.12 -38.99 17.75
C GLU A 184 22.07 -40.06 16.64
N ALA A 185 22.12 -39.62 15.37
CA ALA A 185 22.65 -40.39 14.24
C ALA A 185 23.19 -39.44 13.15
N LYS A 186 24.11 -39.89 12.30
CA LYS A 186 25.00 -39.01 11.52
C LYS A 186 25.30 -39.51 10.10
N ASP A 187 25.77 -38.59 9.27
CA ASP A 187 26.58 -38.75 8.05
C ASP A 187 26.06 -39.65 6.89
N ALA A 188 25.64 -39.01 5.80
CA ALA A 188 25.90 -39.48 4.43
C ALA A 188 25.99 -38.27 3.47
N ALA A 189 26.97 -38.28 2.56
CA ALA A 189 27.17 -37.23 1.55
C ALA A 189 27.23 -37.87 0.14
N GLY A 190 26.78 -37.15 -0.89
CA GLY A 190 26.92 -37.63 -2.27
C GLY A 190 26.02 -36.90 -3.28
N ASP A 191 26.68 -36.17 -4.19
CA ASP A 191 26.25 -35.60 -5.47
C ASP A 191 24.74 -35.64 -5.87
N GLY A 192 24.14 -34.45 -5.98
CA GLY A 192 22.74 -34.24 -6.38
C GLY A 192 22.55 -32.95 -7.18
N LYS A 193 23.35 -32.75 -8.22
CA LYS A 193 23.42 -31.53 -9.05
C LYS A 193 22.02 -31.03 -9.53
N PRO A 194 21.62 -29.78 -9.23
CA PRO A 194 20.36 -29.20 -9.73
C PRO A 194 20.48 -28.84 -11.22
N ARG A 195 20.40 -29.84 -12.09
CA ARG A 195 20.34 -29.68 -13.56
C ARG A 195 18.90 -29.39 -13.99
N GLY A 196 18.43 -28.16 -13.85
CA GLY A 196 17.00 -27.85 -14.04
C GLY A 196 16.59 -26.40 -14.31
N GLU A 197 17.49 -25.47 -14.62
CA GLU A 197 17.10 -24.11 -15.06
C GLU A 197 16.60 -24.10 -16.53
N ALA A 198 15.47 -24.76 -16.77
CA ALA A 198 14.68 -24.67 -18.01
C ALA A 198 13.22 -25.08 -17.72
N GLY A 199 12.25 -24.22 -18.07
CA GLY A 199 10.81 -24.52 -18.02
C GLY A 199 9.98 -23.84 -16.92
N SER A 200 10.56 -23.45 -15.78
CA SER A 200 9.81 -22.81 -14.68
C SER A 200 9.46 -21.32 -14.92
N GLY A 201 10.01 -20.71 -15.97
CA GLY A 201 9.74 -19.31 -16.35
C GLY A 201 8.56 -19.11 -17.30
N GLU A 202 8.28 -20.08 -18.19
CA GLU A 202 7.35 -19.88 -19.32
C GLU A 202 5.90 -19.64 -18.92
N PRO A 203 5.25 -20.44 -18.05
CA PRO A 203 3.86 -20.19 -17.65
C PRO A 203 3.69 -18.80 -17.01
N ARG A 204 4.68 -18.38 -16.22
CA ARG A 204 4.71 -17.08 -15.56
C ARG A 204 4.96 -15.94 -16.56
N GLY A 205 5.77 -16.17 -17.59
CA GLY A 205 5.96 -15.25 -18.70
C GLY A 205 4.66 -15.00 -19.47
N VAL A 206 3.92 -16.06 -19.80
CA VAL A 206 2.62 -15.98 -20.48
C VAL A 206 1.60 -15.22 -19.63
N ILE A 207 1.46 -15.53 -18.34
CA ILE A 207 0.57 -14.78 -17.42
C ILE A 207 0.98 -13.29 -17.33
N THR A 208 2.28 -13.01 -17.28
CA THR A 208 2.81 -11.63 -17.23
C THR A 208 2.48 -10.87 -18.51
N ALA A 209 2.62 -11.49 -19.68
CA ALA A 209 2.28 -10.89 -20.97
C ALA A 209 0.76 -10.66 -21.10
N ALA A 210 -0.06 -11.65 -20.73
CA ALA A 210 -1.52 -11.55 -20.77
C ALA A 210 -2.04 -10.42 -19.87
N ALA A 211 -1.54 -10.32 -18.63
CA ALA A 211 -1.92 -9.24 -17.71
C ALA A 211 -1.43 -7.85 -18.17
N ALA A 212 -0.24 -7.76 -18.78
CA ALA A 212 0.31 -6.50 -19.29
C ALA A 212 -0.35 -6.02 -20.59
N ALA A 213 -0.99 -6.92 -21.36
CA ALA A 213 -1.69 -6.59 -22.60
C ALA A 213 -3.11 -6.03 -22.39
N VAL A 214 -3.61 -5.99 -21.14
CA VAL A 214 -4.98 -5.54 -20.84
C VAL A 214 -5.09 -4.00 -20.94
N PRO A 215 -6.02 -3.46 -21.75
CA PRO A 215 -6.30 -2.03 -21.79
C PRO A 215 -6.61 -1.48 -20.40
N GLY A 216 -5.96 -0.36 -20.05
CA GLY A 216 -6.07 0.25 -18.72
C GLY A 216 -5.04 -0.25 -17.70
N VAL A 217 -4.20 -1.25 -17.99
CA VAL A 217 -2.99 -1.53 -17.19
C VAL A 217 -1.87 -0.58 -17.62
N ALA A 218 -1.45 0.31 -16.73
CA ALA A 218 -0.31 1.21 -16.98
C ALA A 218 1.03 0.48 -16.83
N ARG A 219 1.13 -0.41 -15.83
CA ARG A 219 2.27 -1.33 -15.61
C ARG A 219 1.92 -2.40 -14.58
N LEU A 220 2.64 -3.51 -14.61
CA LEU A 220 2.65 -4.48 -13.50
C LEU A 220 3.60 -4.00 -12.41
N THR A 221 3.16 -4.02 -11.16
CA THR A 221 3.88 -3.48 -9.98
C THR A 221 4.52 -4.59 -9.16
N ARG A 222 5.32 -4.26 -8.14
CA ARG A 222 6.15 -5.23 -7.38
C ARG A 222 6.12 -4.99 -5.87
N THR A 223 5.03 -4.40 -5.38
CA THR A 223 4.97 -3.80 -4.03
C THR A 223 4.82 -4.85 -2.93
N LEU A 224 4.26 -6.03 -3.24
CA LEU A 224 4.34 -7.24 -2.42
C LEU A 224 5.35 -8.25 -3.01
N GLY A 225 6.35 -7.74 -3.73
CA GLY A 225 7.46 -8.48 -4.34
C GLY A 225 7.21 -8.90 -5.78
N ALA A 226 6.48 -10.00 -5.97
CA ALA A 226 6.35 -10.68 -7.26
C ALA A 226 5.14 -10.20 -8.06
N ALA A 227 5.37 -9.36 -9.09
CA ALA A 227 4.34 -8.79 -9.98
C ALA A 227 3.29 -9.79 -10.48
N VAL A 228 3.74 -10.98 -10.87
CA VAL A 228 2.93 -12.17 -10.96
C VAL A 228 3.51 -13.18 -9.99
N ARG A 229 2.68 -13.66 -9.06
CA ARG A 229 2.95 -14.80 -8.19
C ARG A 229 1.91 -15.87 -8.49
N ALA A 230 2.33 -16.90 -9.23
CA ALA A 230 1.59 -18.16 -9.30
C ALA A 230 2.15 -19.12 -8.25
N ASP A 231 1.28 -19.85 -7.58
CA ASP A 231 1.56 -21.05 -6.79
C ASP A 231 0.54 -22.14 -7.15
N GLU A 232 0.65 -23.32 -6.53
CA GLU A 232 -0.18 -24.49 -6.87
C GLU A 232 -1.68 -24.28 -6.60
N SER A 233 -2.04 -23.29 -5.78
CA SER A 233 -3.42 -23.03 -5.34
C SER A 233 -4.00 -21.71 -5.81
N SER A 234 -3.19 -20.76 -6.29
CA SER A 234 -3.65 -19.42 -6.65
C SER A 234 -2.71 -18.68 -7.62
N VAL A 235 -3.23 -17.62 -8.26
CA VAL A 235 -2.42 -16.65 -9.00
C VAL A 235 -2.73 -15.24 -8.54
N ARG A 236 -1.73 -14.55 -7.97
CA ARG A 236 -1.81 -13.10 -7.67
C ARG A 236 -1.13 -12.29 -8.77
N VAL A 237 -1.81 -11.24 -9.23
CA VAL A 237 -1.25 -10.20 -10.11
C VAL A 237 -1.29 -8.84 -9.40
N GLU A 238 -0.20 -8.09 -9.49
CA GLU A 238 -0.04 -6.74 -8.95
C GLU A 238 0.10 -5.74 -10.11
N CYS A 239 -0.75 -4.71 -10.14
CA CYS A 239 -0.76 -3.73 -11.23
C CYS A 239 -1.02 -2.28 -10.76
N ALA A 240 -0.71 -1.35 -11.66
CA ALA A 240 -1.14 0.04 -11.61
C ALA A 240 -2.07 0.31 -12.79
N THR A 241 -3.16 1.04 -12.58
CA THR A 241 -4.10 1.38 -13.67
C THR A 241 -3.70 2.67 -14.37
N ALA A 242 -4.06 2.78 -15.65
CA ALA A 242 -3.95 4.00 -16.43
C ALA A 242 -5.08 4.99 -16.05
N PRO A 243 -4.86 6.30 -16.18
CA PRO A 243 -5.92 7.28 -15.97
C PRO A 243 -7.08 7.06 -16.96
N GLY A 244 -8.31 7.36 -16.53
CA GLY A 244 -9.52 7.18 -17.34
C GLY A 244 -10.10 5.76 -17.36
N HIS A 245 -9.43 4.78 -16.73
CA HIS A 245 -9.93 3.41 -16.61
C HIS A 245 -10.32 3.07 -15.16
N PRO A 246 -11.59 2.73 -14.88
CA PRO A 246 -12.04 2.33 -13.55
C PRO A 246 -11.28 1.11 -13.02
N PRO A 247 -10.68 1.15 -11.81
CA PRO A 247 -9.87 0.06 -11.28
C PRO A 247 -10.55 -1.31 -11.21
N VAL A 248 -11.86 -1.34 -10.91
CA VAL A 248 -12.66 -2.57 -10.91
C VAL A 248 -12.77 -3.22 -12.31
N GLU A 249 -12.86 -2.41 -13.37
CA GLU A 249 -12.95 -2.91 -14.75
C GLU A 249 -11.61 -3.45 -15.24
N VAL A 250 -10.52 -2.74 -14.95
CA VAL A 250 -9.16 -3.22 -15.25
C VAL A 250 -8.87 -4.51 -14.48
N ALA A 251 -9.27 -4.61 -13.21
CA ALA A 251 -9.09 -5.81 -12.41
C ALA A 251 -9.89 -7.01 -12.96
N ARG A 252 -11.15 -6.81 -13.37
CA ARG A 252 -11.97 -7.83 -14.07
C ARG A 252 -11.32 -8.28 -15.38
N ALA A 253 -10.83 -7.34 -16.18
CA ALA A 253 -10.19 -7.64 -17.46
C ALA A 253 -8.86 -8.39 -17.29
N VAL A 254 -8.03 -8.01 -16.30
CA VAL A 254 -6.82 -8.76 -15.91
C VAL A 254 -7.19 -10.16 -15.43
N ARG A 255 -8.19 -10.31 -14.56
CA ARG A 255 -8.66 -11.61 -14.08
C ARG A 255 -9.09 -12.51 -15.25
N ALA A 256 -9.88 -12.00 -16.18
CA ALA A 256 -10.30 -12.74 -17.37
C ALA A 256 -9.11 -13.12 -18.29
N ALA A 257 -8.24 -12.17 -18.64
CA ALA A 257 -7.10 -12.38 -19.53
C ALA A 257 -6.03 -13.31 -18.93
N VAL A 258 -5.88 -13.34 -17.61
CA VAL A 258 -5.04 -14.33 -16.93
C VAL A 258 -5.71 -15.70 -16.93
N THR A 259 -7.00 -15.77 -16.60
CA THR A 259 -7.74 -17.05 -16.51
C THR A 259 -7.74 -17.79 -17.85
N SER A 260 -7.85 -17.08 -18.97
CA SER A 260 -7.83 -17.68 -20.32
C SER A 260 -6.47 -18.24 -20.76
N VAL A 261 -5.38 -17.95 -20.04
CA VAL A 261 -4.03 -18.50 -20.32
C VAL A 261 -3.52 -19.47 -19.24
N LEU A 262 -4.33 -19.79 -18.22
CA LEU A 262 -3.96 -20.80 -17.23
C LEU A 262 -4.19 -22.23 -17.76
N PRO A 263 -3.26 -23.18 -17.52
CA PRO A 263 -3.43 -24.58 -17.91
C PRO A 263 -4.42 -25.35 -17.00
N SER A 264 -4.89 -24.73 -15.91
CA SER A 264 -5.84 -25.26 -14.93
C SER A 264 -6.61 -24.10 -14.30
N PRO A 265 -7.90 -24.24 -13.97
CA PRO A 265 -8.70 -23.17 -13.36
C PRO A 265 -8.30 -22.90 -11.91
N LEU A 266 -7.24 -22.11 -11.71
CA LEU A 266 -6.84 -21.59 -10.40
C LEU A 266 -7.56 -20.26 -10.09
N PRO A 267 -7.86 -19.97 -8.81
CA PRO A 267 -8.39 -18.66 -8.41
C PRO A 267 -7.36 -17.56 -8.67
N VAL A 268 -7.75 -16.57 -9.47
CA VAL A 268 -6.96 -15.38 -9.79
C VAL A 268 -7.37 -14.21 -8.90
N THR A 269 -6.40 -13.66 -8.19
CA THR A 269 -6.50 -12.50 -7.31
C THR A 269 -5.77 -11.31 -7.94
N VAL A 270 -6.43 -10.16 -8.09
CA VAL A 270 -5.83 -8.94 -8.66
C VAL A 270 -5.69 -7.86 -7.60
N LEU A 271 -4.50 -7.28 -7.48
CA LEU A 271 -4.20 -6.18 -6.56
C LEU A 271 -3.78 -4.93 -7.36
N VAL A 272 -4.64 -3.92 -7.34
CA VAL A 272 -4.32 -2.57 -7.82
C VAL A 272 -3.55 -1.84 -6.71
N THR A 273 -2.25 -1.63 -6.92
CA THR A 273 -1.39 -0.95 -5.94
C THR A 273 -1.28 0.56 -6.17
N GLU A 274 -1.67 1.05 -7.36
CA GLU A 274 -1.65 2.45 -7.77
C GLU A 274 -2.76 2.72 -8.80
N VAL A 275 -3.32 3.93 -8.80
CA VAL A 275 -4.28 4.41 -9.81
C VAL A 275 -3.68 5.62 -10.50
N GLY A 276 -3.63 5.61 -11.82
CA GLY A 276 -3.14 6.74 -12.61
C GLY A 276 -4.00 7.99 -12.38
N PRO A 277 -3.41 9.18 -12.15
CA PRO A 277 -4.18 10.38 -11.87
C PRO A 277 -5.03 10.76 -13.08
N GLY A 278 -6.35 10.58 -12.97
CA GLY A 278 -7.29 11.11 -13.97
C GLY A 278 -7.09 12.61 -14.15
N GLY A 279 -7.18 13.07 -15.40
CA GLY A 279 -6.95 14.46 -15.81
C GLY A 279 -7.71 15.47 -14.97
#